data_AF-A0A933EDD6-F1
#
_entry.id   AF-A0A933EDD6-F1
#
_cell.length_a   1.000
_cell.length_b   1.000
_cell.length_c   1.000
_cell.angle_alpha   90.00
_cell.angle_beta   90.00
_cell.angle_gamma   90.00
#
_symmetry.space_group_name_H-M   'P 1'
#
loop_
_entity.id
_entity.type
_entity.pdbx_description
1 polymer ?
#
loop_
_entity_poly.entity_id
_entity_poly.type
_entity_poly.pdbx_seq_one_letter_code
_entity_poly.pdbx_strand_id
1 'polypeptide(L)'
;MQRVTIVGVGGVGSNLADWVARYLESRGEGDVLTLVDGDIFEDKNRSRQAFDRLGKKAEVVAAMLAARYPSLEIQVVADYLSPENADFVIFDGDIVLAAVDNHKSRKLLADIAASRSDLSLISGGNELTDGDVFIHLRRNGADLTPPLTQNHPELIRPADRAPFEMSCEELAAAGAPQIFFANLGVALIMAWALWRLLERPETVAALETVTESYFDIVLGCIVSRRISARPMNGQSENPAEPKKEESDGRGTEEVSQV
;
A
#
# COMPACT_ATOMS: atom_id res chain seq x y z
N MET A 1 -16.92 15.40 3.29
CA MET A 1 -17.16 14.02 3.72
C MET A 1 -16.29 13.10 2.90
N GLN A 2 -15.24 12.62 3.55
CA GLN A 2 -14.32 11.61 3.06
C GLN A 2 -14.37 10.42 4.02
N ARG A 3 -14.28 9.22 3.45
CA ARG A 3 -14.16 7.97 4.21
C ARG A 3 -12.72 7.47 4.08
N VAL A 4 -12.02 7.39 5.20
CA VAL A 4 -10.65 6.89 5.27
C VAL A 4 -10.63 5.61 6.07
N THR A 5 -10.12 4.53 5.46
CA THR A 5 -10.06 3.20 6.10
C THR A 5 -8.60 2.82 6.30
N ILE A 6 -8.17 2.63 7.55
CA ILE A 6 -6.84 2.09 7.88
C ILE A 6 -6.97 0.59 8.08
N VAL A 7 -6.27 -0.19 7.26
CA VAL A 7 -6.21 -1.65 7.35
C VAL A 7 -4.85 -2.04 7.91
N GLY A 8 -4.86 -2.69 9.08
CA GLY A 8 -3.69 -2.92 9.91
C GLY A 8 -3.46 -1.76 10.88
N VAL A 9 -3.58 -2.04 12.18
CA VAL A 9 -3.35 -1.13 13.31
C VAL A 9 -2.14 -1.62 14.13
N GLY A 10 -1.16 -2.20 13.44
CA GLY A 10 0.13 -2.62 13.97
C GLY A 10 1.11 -1.45 14.16
N GLY A 11 2.41 -1.70 13.95
CA GLY A 11 3.46 -0.70 14.14
C GLY A 11 3.24 0.57 13.31
N VAL A 12 3.04 0.43 11.99
CA VAL A 12 2.74 1.56 11.09
C VAL A 12 1.36 2.15 11.39
N GLY A 13 0.33 1.32 11.36
CA GLY A 13 -1.06 1.76 11.45
C GLY A 13 -1.41 2.49 12.74
N SER A 14 -0.88 2.05 13.89
CA SER A 14 -1.12 2.72 15.18
C SER A 14 -0.50 4.12 15.26
N ASN A 15 0.67 4.34 14.64
CA ASN A 15 1.29 5.66 14.53
C ASN A 15 0.51 6.55 13.54
N LEU A 16 0.09 5.97 12.40
CA LEU A 16 -0.65 6.68 11.36
C LEU A 16 -2.03 7.15 11.83
N ALA A 17 -2.74 6.32 12.59
CA ALA A 17 -4.14 6.56 12.96
C ALA A 17 -4.35 7.86 13.74
N ASP A 18 -3.44 8.23 14.65
CA ASP A 18 -3.55 9.50 15.39
C ASP A 18 -3.42 10.72 14.47
N TRP A 19 -2.45 10.70 13.56
CA TRP A 19 -2.23 11.80 12.62
C TRP A 19 -3.38 11.94 11.63
N VAL A 20 -3.90 10.83 11.13
CA VAL A 20 -5.08 10.81 10.25
C VAL A 20 -6.30 11.33 11.01
N ALA A 21 -6.59 10.81 12.19
CA ALA A 21 -7.75 11.25 12.98
C ALA A 21 -7.69 12.74 13.31
N ARG A 22 -6.54 13.24 13.77
CA ARG A 22 -6.31 14.66 14.04
C ARG A 22 -6.60 15.53 12.82
N TYR A 23 -6.12 15.10 11.66
CA TYR A 23 -6.27 15.87 10.44
C TYR A 23 -7.72 15.84 9.93
N LEU A 24 -8.37 14.67 9.94
CA LEU A 24 -9.78 14.56 9.56
C LEU A 24 -10.68 15.39 10.49
N GLU A 25 -10.47 15.36 11.81
CA GLU A 25 -11.23 16.21 12.72
C GLU A 25 -11.00 17.71 12.44
N SER A 26 -9.76 18.10 12.10
CA SER A 26 -9.44 19.51 11.79
C SER A 26 -10.13 20.04 10.53
N ARG A 27 -10.62 19.15 9.65
CA ARG A 27 -11.38 19.50 8.44
C ARG A 27 -12.87 19.78 8.73
N GLY A 28 -13.32 19.54 9.96
CA GLY A 28 -14.70 19.73 10.39
C GLY A 28 -15.52 18.44 10.36
N GLU A 29 -16.84 18.59 10.39
CA GLU A 29 -17.77 17.46 10.50
C GLU A 29 -17.97 16.72 9.18
N GLY A 30 -18.21 15.41 9.29
CA GLY A 30 -18.66 14.55 8.20
C GLY A 30 -17.58 13.69 7.55
N ASP A 31 -16.31 13.81 7.93
CA ASP A 31 -15.30 12.80 7.56
C ASP A 31 -15.39 11.60 8.53
N VAL A 32 -15.09 10.40 8.03
CA VAL A 32 -15.22 9.13 8.78
C VAL A 32 -13.89 8.38 8.73
N LEU A 33 -13.41 7.92 9.87
CA LEU A 33 -12.24 7.05 9.99
C LEU A 33 -12.67 5.64 10.38
N THR A 34 -12.33 4.63 9.56
CA THR A 34 -12.53 3.22 9.89
C THR A 34 -11.22 2.54 10.21
N LEU A 35 -11.13 1.82 11.34
CA LEU A 35 -9.96 1.04 11.73
C LEU A 35 -10.25 -0.46 11.60
N VAL A 36 -9.40 -1.19 10.87
CA VAL A 36 -9.56 -2.63 10.61
C VAL A 36 -8.32 -3.38 11.09
N ASP A 37 -8.46 -4.21 12.13
CA ASP A 37 -7.39 -5.08 12.62
C ASP A 37 -7.98 -6.22 13.47
N GLY A 38 -7.54 -7.47 13.18
CA GLY A 38 -7.99 -8.67 13.88
C GLY A 38 -7.09 -9.11 15.05
N ASP A 39 -5.93 -8.49 15.22
CA ASP A 39 -4.97 -8.87 16.26
C ASP A 39 -5.38 -8.36 17.65
N ILE A 40 -4.86 -9.07 18.65
CA ILE A 40 -4.87 -8.66 20.04
C ILE A 40 -3.50 -8.06 20.38
N PHE A 41 -3.49 -7.00 21.19
CA PHE A 41 -2.27 -6.41 21.70
C PHE A 41 -1.60 -7.33 22.74
N GLU A 42 -0.31 -7.60 22.54
CA GLU A 42 0.53 -8.43 23.40
C GLU A 42 1.77 -7.64 23.87
N ASP A 43 2.41 -8.05 24.97
CA ASP A 43 3.57 -7.33 25.52
C ASP A 43 4.73 -7.17 24.52
N LYS A 44 4.92 -8.13 23.60
CA LYS A 44 5.92 -8.04 22.52
C LYS A 44 5.69 -6.86 21.58
N ASN A 45 4.50 -6.26 21.58
CA ASN A 45 4.15 -5.13 20.73
C ASN A 45 4.61 -3.77 21.28
N ARG A 46 4.89 -3.68 22.60
CA ARG A 46 5.17 -2.42 23.29
C ARG A 46 6.34 -1.62 22.72
N SER A 47 7.36 -2.30 22.20
CA SER A 47 8.57 -1.64 21.68
C SER A 47 8.36 -0.91 20.35
N ARG A 48 7.24 -1.18 19.64
CA ARG A 48 7.03 -0.71 18.26
C ARG A 48 5.66 -0.11 17.97
N GLN A 49 4.73 -0.11 18.93
CA GLN A 49 3.37 0.44 18.78
C GLN A 49 3.15 1.63 19.71
N ALA A 50 2.26 2.54 19.31
CA ALA A 50 2.02 3.81 20.00
C ALA A 50 1.09 3.71 21.24
N PHE A 51 0.67 2.50 21.61
CA PHE A 51 -0.24 2.23 22.72
C PHE A 51 0.20 0.99 23.52
N ASP A 52 -0.31 0.86 24.73
CA ASP A 52 0.20 -0.06 25.74
C ASP A 52 -0.90 -0.84 26.51
N ARG A 53 -2.14 -0.73 26.03
CA ARG A 53 -3.36 -1.34 26.61
C ARG A 53 -3.65 -2.69 25.96
N LEU A 54 -3.98 -3.68 26.79
CA LEU A 54 -4.42 -5.00 26.34
C LEU A 54 -5.83 -4.94 25.70
N GLY A 55 -6.08 -5.84 24.74
CA GLY A 55 -7.35 -5.93 24.02
C GLY A 55 -7.14 -6.03 22.52
N LYS A 56 -8.24 -6.08 21.75
CA LYS A 56 -8.16 -6.02 20.29
C LYS A 56 -7.59 -4.68 19.84
N LYS A 57 -6.57 -4.69 18.99
CA LYS A 57 -5.81 -3.47 18.63
C LYS A 57 -6.72 -2.38 18.05
N ALA A 58 -7.59 -2.74 17.10
CA ALA A 58 -8.51 -1.81 16.47
C ALA A 58 -9.45 -1.13 17.49
N GLU A 59 -10.01 -1.89 18.44
CA GLU A 59 -10.93 -1.35 19.47
C GLU A 59 -10.19 -0.43 20.45
N VAL A 60 -9.00 -0.83 20.89
CA VAL A 60 -8.18 -0.04 21.81
C VAL A 60 -7.81 1.31 21.18
N VAL A 61 -7.34 1.30 19.94
CA VAL A 61 -6.97 2.53 19.23
C VAL A 61 -8.20 3.37 18.92
N ALA A 62 -9.31 2.77 18.46
CA ALA A 62 -10.56 3.49 18.20
C ALA A 62 -11.05 4.23 19.46
N ALA A 63 -11.06 3.55 20.62
CA ALA A 63 -11.49 4.16 21.88
C ALA A 63 -10.56 5.31 22.32
N MET A 64 -9.25 5.17 22.12
CA MET A 64 -8.28 6.24 22.39
C MET A 64 -8.50 7.46 21.49
N LEU A 65 -8.73 7.23 20.19
CA LEU A 65 -8.95 8.31 19.22
C LEU A 65 -10.31 8.98 19.43
N ALA A 66 -11.37 8.23 19.71
CA ALA A 66 -12.70 8.81 19.99
C ALA A 66 -12.70 9.69 21.25
N ALA A 67 -11.90 9.34 22.26
CA ALA A 67 -11.72 10.18 23.44
C ALA A 67 -10.92 11.48 23.15
N ARG A 68 -10.03 11.44 22.16
CA ARG A 68 -9.14 12.56 21.79
C ARG A 68 -9.77 13.49 20.74
N TYR A 69 -10.56 12.93 19.84
CA TYR A 69 -11.13 13.56 18.66
C TYR A 69 -12.65 13.33 18.63
N PRO A 70 -13.41 13.90 19.58
CA PRO A 70 -14.82 13.55 19.81
C PRO A 70 -15.76 13.97 18.68
N SER A 71 -15.31 14.82 17.75
CA SER A 71 -16.14 15.27 16.61
C SER A 71 -15.97 14.38 15.38
N LEU A 72 -14.96 13.50 15.38
CA LEU A 72 -14.68 12.58 14.28
C LEU A 72 -15.52 11.30 14.43
N GLU A 73 -16.21 10.90 13.36
CA GLU A 73 -16.85 9.59 13.32
C GLU A 73 -15.78 8.51 13.16
N ILE A 74 -15.65 7.65 14.18
CA ILE A 74 -14.69 6.54 14.18
C ILE A 74 -15.44 5.22 14.20
N GLN A 75 -15.22 4.42 13.16
CA GLN A 75 -15.76 3.08 13.00
C GLN A 75 -14.65 2.03 13.24
N VAL A 76 -15.04 0.85 13.71
CA VAL A 76 -14.10 -0.22 14.05
C VAL A 76 -14.55 -1.55 13.49
N VAL A 77 -13.60 -2.26 12.88
CA VAL A 77 -13.73 -3.66 12.46
C VAL A 77 -12.63 -4.43 13.17
N ALA A 78 -12.98 -5.05 14.29
CA ALA A 78 -12.06 -5.78 15.15
C ALA A 78 -11.88 -7.24 14.68
N ASP A 79 -11.61 -7.38 13.39
CA ASP A 79 -11.44 -8.62 12.64
C ASP A 79 -10.48 -8.38 11.46
N TYR A 80 -9.92 -9.44 10.88
CA TYR A 80 -9.10 -9.34 9.69
C TYR A 80 -9.96 -8.99 8.47
N LEU A 81 -9.39 -8.16 7.58
CA LEU A 81 -10.00 -7.96 6.27
C LEU A 81 -9.92 -9.27 5.47
N SER A 82 -11.04 -9.66 4.89
CA SER A 82 -11.22 -10.88 4.12
C SER A 82 -12.08 -10.61 2.88
N PRO A 83 -12.04 -11.46 1.85
CA PRO A 83 -12.96 -11.36 0.71
C PRO A 83 -14.43 -11.30 1.14
N GLU A 84 -14.79 -12.00 2.22
CA GLU A 84 -16.16 -12.13 2.72
C GLU A 84 -16.68 -10.84 3.37
N ASN A 85 -15.80 -10.03 3.96
CA ASN A 85 -16.18 -8.78 4.62
C ASN A 85 -15.81 -7.51 3.84
N ALA A 86 -14.96 -7.59 2.81
CA ALA A 86 -14.44 -6.44 2.09
C ALA A 86 -15.53 -5.49 1.54
N ASP A 87 -16.64 -6.04 1.04
CA ASP A 87 -17.77 -5.26 0.49
C ASP A 87 -18.56 -4.47 1.54
N PHE A 88 -18.40 -4.81 2.82
CA PHE A 88 -19.03 -4.09 3.93
C PHE A 88 -18.09 -3.08 4.59
N VAL A 89 -16.81 -3.10 4.23
CA VAL A 89 -15.75 -2.30 4.88
C VAL A 89 -15.20 -1.23 3.94
N ILE A 90 -15.02 -1.54 2.66
CA ILE A 90 -14.39 -0.67 1.67
C ILE A 90 -15.36 -0.41 0.51
N PHE A 91 -15.74 0.85 0.33
CA PHE A 91 -16.72 1.29 -0.66
C PHE A 91 -16.08 2.09 -1.81
N ASP A 92 -16.82 2.27 -2.91
CA ASP A 92 -16.41 3.20 -3.97
C ASP A 92 -16.30 4.64 -3.41
N GLY A 93 -15.20 5.31 -3.75
CA GLY A 93 -14.85 6.65 -3.28
C GLY A 93 -14.02 6.68 -2.00
N ASP A 94 -13.79 5.53 -1.35
CA ASP A 94 -12.98 5.46 -0.13
C ASP A 94 -11.48 5.71 -0.42
N ILE A 95 -10.79 6.20 0.62
CA ILE A 95 -9.33 6.22 0.69
C ILE A 95 -8.88 5.13 1.66
N VAL A 96 -8.16 4.13 1.17
CA VAL A 96 -7.66 3.00 1.96
C VAL A 96 -6.18 3.19 2.23
N LEU A 97 -5.82 3.16 3.51
CA LEU A 97 -4.46 3.21 4.02
C LEU A 97 -4.06 1.79 4.45
N ALA A 98 -3.34 1.07 3.58
CA ALA A 98 -2.88 -0.28 3.84
C ALA A 98 -1.57 -0.25 4.64
N ALA A 99 -1.69 -0.53 5.94
CA ALA A 99 -0.59 -0.61 6.90
C ALA A 99 -0.44 -2.06 7.44
N VAL A 100 -0.63 -3.03 6.53
CA VAL A 100 -0.45 -4.47 6.76
C VAL A 100 0.98 -4.90 6.42
N ASP A 101 1.48 -5.95 7.05
CA ASP A 101 2.88 -6.39 7.01
C ASP A 101 3.11 -7.71 6.27
N ASN A 102 2.11 -8.22 5.54
CA ASN A 102 2.22 -9.45 4.76
C ASN A 102 1.73 -9.24 3.31
N HIS A 103 2.31 -10.00 2.38
CA HIS A 103 2.05 -9.88 0.95
C HIS A 103 0.63 -10.29 0.59
N LYS A 104 0.06 -11.31 1.25
CA LYS A 104 -1.29 -11.75 0.92
C LYS A 104 -2.38 -10.74 1.29
N SER A 105 -2.26 -10.04 2.41
CA SER A 105 -3.13 -8.90 2.75
C SER A 105 -2.96 -7.73 1.78
N ARG A 106 -1.71 -7.40 1.40
CA ARG A 106 -1.44 -6.39 0.36
C ARG A 106 -2.08 -6.76 -0.99
N LYS A 107 -2.02 -8.03 -1.37
CA LYS A 107 -2.65 -8.56 -2.58
C LYS A 107 -4.17 -8.48 -2.51
N LEU A 108 -4.79 -8.89 -1.40
CA LEU A 108 -6.24 -8.73 -1.19
C LEU A 108 -6.68 -7.27 -1.39
N LEU A 109 -5.94 -6.31 -0.81
CA LEU A 109 -6.23 -4.89 -0.96
C LEU A 109 -6.04 -4.39 -2.40
N ALA A 110 -5.03 -4.89 -3.12
CA ALA A 110 -4.84 -4.60 -4.53
C ALA A 110 -5.98 -5.14 -5.40
N ASP A 111 -6.49 -6.34 -5.09
CA ASP A 111 -7.63 -6.95 -5.79
C ASP A 111 -8.93 -6.19 -5.52
N ILE A 112 -9.17 -5.79 -4.26
CA ILE A 112 -10.28 -4.92 -3.91
C ILE A 112 -10.18 -3.61 -4.70
N ALA A 113 -9.02 -2.95 -4.71
CA ALA A 113 -8.81 -1.71 -5.47
C ALA A 113 -9.08 -1.89 -6.96
N ALA A 114 -8.65 -2.99 -7.57
CA ALA A 114 -8.92 -3.28 -8.98
C ALA A 114 -10.41 -3.57 -9.28
N SER A 115 -11.15 -4.10 -8.31
CA SER A 115 -12.58 -4.41 -8.45
C SER A 115 -13.50 -3.19 -8.32
N ARG A 116 -13.02 -2.11 -7.70
CA ARG A 116 -13.77 -0.87 -7.48
C ARG A 116 -13.78 0.03 -8.71
N SER A 117 -14.80 0.88 -8.83
CA SER A 117 -14.86 1.90 -9.88
C SER A 117 -14.11 3.17 -9.47
N ASP A 118 -14.12 3.49 -8.18
CA ASP A 118 -13.40 4.62 -7.61
C ASP A 118 -12.77 4.18 -6.28
N LEU A 119 -11.44 4.18 -6.17
CA LEU A 119 -10.75 3.92 -4.92
C LEU A 119 -9.36 4.56 -4.93
N SER A 120 -8.92 5.06 -3.78
CA SER A 120 -7.52 5.43 -3.56
C SER A 120 -6.88 4.47 -2.57
N LEU A 121 -5.89 3.70 -3.01
CA LEU A 121 -5.11 2.82 -2.15
C LEU A 121 -3.73 3.42 -1.92
N ILE A 122 -3.41 3.75 -0.67
CA ILE A 122 -2.07 4.11 -0.22
C ILE A 122 -1.53 2.91 0.56
N SER A 123 -0.52 2.23 0.03
CA SER A 123 0.07 1.04 0.62
C SER A 123 1.46 1.32 1.14
N GLY A 124 1.64 1.22 2.45
CA GLY A 124 2.93 1.37 3.13
C GLY A 124 3.56 0.03 3.46
N GLY A 125 4.88 -0.04 3.49
CA GLY A 125 5.62 -1.22 3.93
C GLY A 125 7.04 -0.87 4.30
N ASN A 126 7.65 -1.68 5.15
CA ASN A 126 9.02 -1.48 5.55
C ASN A 126 9.70 -2.78 5.93
N GLU A 127 11.00 -2.77 5.74
CA GLU A 127 11.94 -3.70 6.33
C GLU A 127 12.49 -3.10 7.64
N LEU A 128 13.72 -3.45 8.00
CA LEU A 128 14.36 -3.00 9.23
C LEU A 128 14.73 -1.51 9.19
N THR A 129 15.29 -1.02 8.09
CA THR A 129 15.90 0.31 7.98
C THR A 129 15.38 1.17 6.84
N ASP A 130 14.55 0.60 5.99
CA ASP A 130 14.04 1.23 4.78
C ASP A 130 12.60 0.77 4.53
N GLY A 131 11.94 1.44 3.60
CA GLY A 131 10.57 1.11 3.24
C GLY A 131 10.03 2.02 2.17
N ASP A 132 8.79 1.76 1.82
CA ASP A 132 8.11 2.40 0.70
C ASP A 132 6.65 2.72 1.02
N VAL A 133 6.13 3.68 0.25
CA VAL A 133 4.70 3.98 0.16
C VAL A 133 4.33 4.10 -1.30
N PHE A 134 3.38 3.27 -1.71
CA PHE A 134 2.80 3.26 -3.05
C PHE A 134 1.40 3.85 -3.05
N ILE A 135 1.06 4.54 -4.13
CA ILE A 135 -0.27 5.11 -4.34
C ILE A 135 -0.83 4.52 -5.63
N HIS A 136 -1.92 3.76 -5.50
CA HIS A 136 -2.75 3.26 -6.60
C HIS A 136 -4.10 3.97 -6.57
N LEU A 137 -4.44 4.62 -7.68
CA LEU A 137 -5.61 5.46 -7.84
C LEU A 137 -6.43 4.94 -8.99
N ARG A 138 -7.70 4.69 -8.70
CA ARG A 138 -8.69 4.27 -9.68
C ARG A 138 -9.85 5.25 -9.67
N ARG A 139 -10.27 5.72 -10.84
CA ARG A 139 -11.41 6.64 -11.03
C ARG A 139 -12.21 6.22 -12.24
N ASN A 140 -13.54 6.19 -12.12
CA ASN A 140 -14.44 5.80 -13.22
C ASN A 140 -14.05 4.48 -13.90
N GLY A 141 -13.57 3.51 -13.12
CA GLY A 141 -13.14 2.19 -13.58
C GLY A 141 -11.78 2.14 -14.28
N ALA A 142 -11.02 3.24 -14.31
CA ALA A 142 -9.71 3.32 -14.92
C ALA A 142 -8.61 3.58 -13.89
N ASP A 143 -7.48 2.91 -14.04
CA ASP A 143 -6.28 3.15 -13.23
C ASP A 143 -5.59 4.43 -13.71
N LEU A 144 -5.52 5.45 -12.84
CA LEU A 144 -4.80 6.70 -13.08
C LEU A 144 -3.31 6.57 -12.70
N THR A 145 -3.00 5.64 -11.82
CA THR A 145 -1.63 5.28 -11.42
C THR A 145 -1.50 3.76 -11.48
N PRO A 146 -0.27 3.21 -11.60
CA PRO A 146 -0.06 1.77 -11.66
C PRO A 146 -0.74 1.03 -10.51
N PRO A 147 -1.36 -0.13 -10.77
CA PRO A 147 -1.79 -1.01 -9.70
C PRO A 147 -0.57 -1.46 -8.88
N LEU A 148 -0.77 -1.70 -7.59
CA LEU A 148 0.30 -2.11 -6.67
C LEU A 148 1.11 -3.31 -7.21
N THR A 149 0.41 -4.28 -7.82
CA THR A 149 1.00 -5.48 -8.42
C THR A 149 1.88 -5.23 -9.65
N GLN A 150 1.83 -4.04 -10.27
CA GLN A 150 2.72 -3.70 -11.37
C GLN A 150 4.17 -3.52 -10.89
N ASN A 151 4.35 -2.95 -9.70
CA ASN A 151 5.67 -2.66 -9.13
C ASN A 151 6.13 -3.72 -8.13
N HIS A 152 5.18 -4.48 -7.58
CA HIS A 152 5.43 -5.62 -6.70
C HIS A 152 4.91 -6.92 -7.33
N PRO A 153 5.62 -7.49 -8.31
CA PRO A 153 5.20 -8.73 -8.96
C PRO A 153 5.12 -9.92 -7.98
N GLU A 154 5.86 -9.89 -6.88
CA GLU A 154 5.78 -10.84 -5.77
C GLU A 154 4.37 -10.91 -5.15
N LEU A 155 3.58 -9.83 -5.24
CA LEU A 155 2.20 -9.82 -4.76
C LEU A 155 1.24 -10.53 -5.72
N ILE A 156 1.61 -10.78 -6.99
CA ILE A 156 0.72 -11.46 -7.94
C ILE A 156 0.43 -12.89 -7.47
N ARG A 157 1.45 -13.55 -6.91
CA ARG A 157 1.36 -14.88 -6.32
C ARG A 157 2.12 -14.87 -4.98
N PRO A 158 1.48 -14.36 -3.91
CA PRO A 158 2.11 -14.26 -2.61
C PRO A 158 2.46 -15.67 -2.11
N ALA A 159 3.68 -15.84 -1.61
CA ALA A 159 4.16 -17.12 -1.07
C ALA A 159 3.75 -17.33 0.40
N ASP A 160 3.32 -16.26 1.08
CA ASP A 160 2.86 -16.27 2.46
C ASP A 160 1.35 -16.53 2.57
N ARG A 161 0.90 -16.79 3.80
CA ARG A 161 -0.51 -17.01 4.14
C ARG A 161 -1.10 -15.73 4.73
N ALA A 162 -2.38 -15.52 4.52
CA ALA A 162 -3.07 -14.36 5.06
C ALA A 162 -3.36 -14.59 6.54
N PRO A 163 -3.46 -13.53 7.36
CA PRO A 163 -3.74 -13.69 8.78
C PRO A 163 -5.01 -14.50 9.09
N PHE A 164 -6.09 -14.30 8.31
CA PHE A 164 -7.36 -15.03 8.46
C PHE A 164 -7.27 -16.53 8.10
N GLU A 165 -6.16 -16.98 7.49
CA GLU A 165 -5.91 -18.39 7.17
C GLU A 165 -4.99 -19.07 8.18
N MET A 166 -4.42 -18.33 9.13
CA MET A 166 -3.39 -18.80 10.05
C MET A 166 -4.00 -19.13 11.42
N SER A 167 -3.38 -20.08 12.12
CA SER A 167 -3.67 -20.32 13.54
C SER A 167 -3.12 -19.19 14.42
N CYS A 168 -3.63 -19.06 15.65
CA CYS A 168 -3.13 -18.07 16.62
C CYS A 168 -1.63 -18.20 16.89
N GLU A 169 -1.10 -19.43 16.88
CA GLU A 169 0.33 -19.70 17.10
C GLU A 169 1.19 -19.26 15.91
N GLU A 170 0.73 -19.51 14.68
CA GLU A 170 1.40 -19.06 13.47
C GLU A 170 1.42 -17.52 13.39
N LEU A 171 0.31 -16.86 13.75
CA LEU A 171 0.22 -15.40 13.83
C LEU A 171 1.21 -14.83 14.85
N ALA A 172 1.38 -15.50 15.99
CA ALA A 172 2.29 -15.03 17.03
C ALA A 172 3.77 -15.10 16.61
N ALA A 173 4.11 -16.02 15.70
CA ALA A 173 5.45 -16.25 15.17
C ALA A 173 5.75 -15.50 13.86
N ALA A 174 4.73 -15.02 13.15
CA ALA A 174 4.87 -14.27 11.91
C ALA A 174 5.30 -12.82 12.18
N GLY A 175 6.29 -12.34 11.44
CA GLY A 175 6.71 -10.93 11.44
C GLY A 175 8.20 -10.73 11.20
N ALA A 176 8.54 -9.91 10.22
CA ALA A 176 9.92 -9.43 10.05
C ALA A 176 10.30 -8.48 11.20
N PRO A 177 11.57 -8.41 11.62
CA PRO A 177 12.02 -7.44 12.60
C PRO A 177 11.75 -6.01 12.12
N GLN A 178 10.84 -5.30 12.80
CA GLN A 178 10.53 -3.90 12.53
C GLN A 178 10.96 -3.03 13.72
N ILE A 179 11.60 -1.90 13.45
CA ILE A 179 11.89 -0.89 14.47
C ILE A 179 10.87 0.25 14.42
N PHE A 180 10.73 0.94 15.56
CA PHE A 180 9.84 2.09 15.70
C PHE A 180 10.05 3.16 14.62
N PHE A 181 11.31 3.51 14.30
CA PHE A 181 11.60 4.56 13.32
C PHE A 181 11.20 4.21 11.89
N ALA A 182 11.31 2.93 11.48
CA ALA A 182 10.86 2.48 10.17
C ALA A 182 9.33 2.56 10.07
N ASN A 183 8.61 2.12 11.11
CA ASN A 183 7.17 2.26 11.18
C ASN A 183 6.71 3.72 11.10
N LEU A 184 7.42 4.61 11.79
CA LEU A 184 7.15 6.05 11.79
C LEU A 184 7.42 6.68 10.41
N GLY A 185 8.49 6.25 9.73
CA GLY A 185 8.82 6.69 8.36
C GLY A 185 7.70 6.39 7.37
N VAL A 186 7.21 5.15 7.36
CA VAL A 186 6.05 4.75 6.53
C VAL A 186 4.82 5.57 6.89
N ALA A 187 4.46 5.66 8.18
CA ALA A 187 3.29 6.41 8.63
C ALA A 187 3.34 7.89 8.19
N LEU A 188 4.52 8.52 8.25
CA LEU A 188 4.70 9.92 7.85
C LEU A 188 4.43 10.11 6.36
N ILE A 189 5.03 9.25 5.54
CA ILE A 189 4.90 9.32 4.08
C ILE A 189 3.46 9.01 3.66
N MET A 190 2.80 8.05 4.31
CA MET A 190 1.37 7.78 4.10
C MET A 190 0.48 8.98 4.46
N ALA A 191 0.76 9.67 5.57
CA ALA A 191 0.03 10.87 5.97
C ALA A 191 0.21 12.01 4.95
N TRP A 192 1.41 12.20 4.41
CA TRP A 192 1.65 13.16 3.33
C TRP A 192 0.91 12.79 2.04
N ALA A 193 0.87 11.51 1.68
CA ALA A 193 0.10 11.01 0.54
C ALA A 193 -1.39 11.31 0.72
N LEU A 194 -1.97 11.01 1.89
CA LEU A 194 -3.36 11.32 2.22
C LEU A 194 -3.65 12.82 2.07
N TRP A 195 -2.84 13.67 2.71
CA TRP A 195 -3.01 15.13 2.63
C TRP A 195 -2.98 15.62 1.18
N ARG A 196 -2.03 15.12 0.37
CA ARG A 196 -1.93 15.48 -1.04
C ARG A 196 -3.17 15.05 -1.84
N LEU A 197 -3.71 13.87 -1.59
CA LEU A 197 -4.94 13.42 -2.25
C LEU A 197 -6.14 14.31 -1.89
N LEU A 198 -6.21 14.76 -0.64
CA LEU A 198 -7.35 15.52 -0.13
C LEU A 198 -7.31 17.02 -0.45
N GLU A 199 -6.12 17.63 -0.46
CA GLU A 199 -5.96 19.08 -0.64
C GLU A 199 -5.50 19.48 -2.04
N ARG A 200 -4.97 18.53 -2.83
CA ARG A 200 -4.44 18.79 -4.18
C ARG A 200 -5.02 17.84 -5.24
N PRO A 201 -6.34 17.62 -5.30
CA PRO A 201 -6.95 16.66 -6.23
C PRO A 201 -6.67 16.98 -7.70
N GLU A 202 -6.42 18.25 -8.06
CA GLU A 202 -6.04 18.68 -9.40
C GLU A 202 -4.66 18.16 -9.83
N THR A 203 -3.71 18.07 -8.88
CA THR A 203 -2.39 17.48 -9.14
C THR A 203 -2.47 15.96 -9.31
N VAL A 204 -3.52 15.37 -8.73
CA VAL A 204 -3.84 13.95 -8.84
C VAL A 204 -4.45 13.62 -10.19
N ALA A 205 -5.34 14.48 -10.69
CA ALA A 205 -5.97 14.33 -11.99
C ALA A 205 -5.01 14.58 -13.17
N ALA A 206 -3.95 15.37 -12.99
CA ALA A 206 -2.99 15.74 -14.05
C ALA A 206 -1.88 14.70 -14.31
N LEU A 207 -1.96 13.49 -13.74
CA LEU A 207 -0.94 12.42 -13.81
C LEU A 207 0.46 12.79 -13.27
N GLU A 208 0.72 14.03 -12.83
CA GLU A 208 2.01 14.49 -12.27
C GLU A 208 2.34 13.89 -10.89
N THR A 209 1.59 12.88 -10.48
CA THR A 209 1.69 12.28 -9.17
C THR A 209 2.92 11.40 -9.00
N VAL A 210 3.69 11.66 -7.95
CA VAL A 210 4.56 10.65 -7.33
C VAL A 210 3.67 9.47 -6.92
N THR A 211 4.04 8.28 -7.40
CA THR A 211 3.33 7.01 -7.17
C THR A 211 4.05 6.11 -6.17
N GLU A 212 5.33 6.39 -5.93
CA GLU A 212 6.17 5.68 -4.97
C GLU A 212 7.05 6.71 -4.23
N SER A 213 7.07 6.59 -2.90
CA SER A 213 8.05 7.28 -2.07
C SER A 213 8.80 6.23 -1.24
N TYR A 214 10.09 6.10 -1.52
CA TYR A 214 11.02 5.23 -0.81
C TYR A 214 11.79 6.04 0.22
N PHE A 215 12.07 5.46 1.39
CA PHE A 215 12.96 6.05 2.39
C PHE A 215 14.02 5.06 2.84
N ASP A 216 15.15 5.60 3.29
CA ASP A 216 16.24 4.85 3.89
C ASP A 216 16.76 5.62 5.12
N ILE A 217 16.64 5.01 6.30
CA ILE A 217 17.03 5.62 7.58
C ILE A 217 18.55 5.72 7.69
N VAL A 218 19.28 4.75 7.15
CA VAL A 218 20.75 4.71 7.23
C VAL A 218 21.35 5.85 6.40
N LEU A 219 20.77 6.09 5.22
CA LEU A 219 21.16 7.20 4.35
C LEU A 219 20.52 8.53 4.74
N GLY A 220 19.46 8.52 5.55
CA GLY A 220 18.72 9.71 5.97
C GLY A 220 18.00 10.41 4.81
N CYS A 221 17.45 9.63 3.87
CA CYS A 221 16.87 10.17 2.63
C CYS A 221 15.46 9.65 2.35
N ILE A 222 14.72 10.44 1.56
CA ILE A 222 13.44 10.08 0.96
C ILE A 222 13.54 10.39 -0.53
N VAL A 223 13.24 9.40 -1.38
CA VAL A 223 13.28 9.52 -2.84
C VAL A 223 11.89 9.22 -3.38
N SER A 224 11.37 10.12 -4.21
CA SER A 224 10.05 10.00 -4.82
C SER A 224 10.17 9.70 -6.31
N ARG A 225 9.36 8.76 -6.80
CA ARG A 225 9.33 8.37 -8.21
C ARG A 225 7.93 8.50 -8.79
N ARG A 226 7.89 8.93 -10.05
CA ARG A 226 6.69 8.86 -10.89
C ARG A 226 6.80 7.60 -11.74
N ILE A 227 5.85 6.71 -11.57
CA ILE A 227 5.77 5.45 -12.32
C ILE A 227 4.53 5.54 -13.20
N SER A 228 4.72 5.37 -14.51
CA SER A 228 3.61 5.33 -15.46
C SER A 228 2.92 3.97 -15.45
N ALA A 229 1.59 3.96 -15.58
CA ALA A 229 0.83 2.73 -15.81
C ALA A 229 1.28 2.13 -17.16
N ARG A 230 1.63 0.84 -17.16
CA ARG A 230 1.87 0.12 -18.40
C ARG A 230 0.52 -0.39 -18.92
N PRO A 231 0.22 -0.28 -20.22
CA PRO A 231 -0.95 -0.95 -20.77
C PRO A 231 -0.82 -2.44 -20.50
N MET A 232 -1.88 -3.05 -19.94
CA MET A 232 -1.99 -4.51 -19.80
C MET A 232 -2.14 -5.12 -21.21
N ASN A 233 -1.02 -5.25 -21.93
CA ASN A 233 -1.01 -5.96 -23.19
C ASN A 233 -1.15 -7.45 -22.91
N GLY A 234 -2.37 -7.96 -23.02
CA GLY A 234 -2.63 -9.37 -23.26
C GLY A 234 -2.17 -9.78 -24.65
N GLN A 235 -0.85 -9.84 -24.88
CA GLN A 235 -0.26 -10.60 -25.97
C GLN A 235 1.01 -11.25 -25.45
N SER A 236 0.99 -12.58 -25.39
CA SER A 236 2.17 -13.41 -25.25
C SER A 236 3.20 -12.96 -26.29
N GLU A 237 4.39 -12.55 -25.84
CA GLU A 237 5.52 -12.35 -26.74
C GLU A 237 5.77 -13.66 -27.49
N ASN A 238 5.50 -13.65 -28.78
CA ASN A 238 5.83 -14.74 -29.67
C ASN A 238 7.36 -14.75 -29.79
N PRO A 239 8.08 -15.84 -29.44
CA PRO A 239 9.53 -15.84 -29.47
C PRO A 239 10.00 -15.60 -30.90
N ALA A 240 10.82 -14.56 -31.07
CA ALA A 240 11.30 -14.07 -32.35
C ALA A 240 11.91 -15.19 -33.21
N GLU A 241 11.49 -15.29 -34.46
CA GLU A 241 12.14 -16.10 -35.49
C GLU A 241 13.59 -15.65 -35.68
N PRO A 242 14.55 -16.59 -35.85
CA PRO A 242 15.95 -16.24 -36.04
C PRO A 242 16.17 -15.54 -37.38
N LYS A 243 16.82 -14.38 -37.33
CA LYS A 243 17.24 -13.61 -38.52
C LYS A 243 18.14 -14.47 -39.41
N LYS A 244 17.79 -14.55 -40.69
CA LYS A 244 18.65 -15.11 -41.75
C LYS A 244 19.90 -14.24 -41.90
N GLU A 245 21.07 -14.87 -41.83
CA GLU A 245 22.35 -14.28 -42.20
C GLU A 245 22.34 -13.98 -43.70
N GLU A 246 22.48 -12.71 -44.08
CA GLU A 246 22.83 -12.30 -45.44
C GLU A 246 24.32 -12.56 -45.66
N SER A 247 24.61 -13.55 -46.50
CA SER A 247 25.94 -13.84 -47.04
C SER A 247 26.31 -12.77 -48.06
N ASP A 248 27.27 -11.90 -47.70
CA ASP A 248 27.86 -10.93 -48.62
C ASP A 248 28.76 -11.68 -49.63
N GLY A 249 28.26 -11.77 -50.87
CA GLY A 249 28.96 -12.39 -51.98
C GLY A 249 29.97 -11.42 -52.60
N ARG A 250 31.26 -11.67 -52.40
CA ARG A 250 32.33 -11.13 -53.25
C ARG A 250 32.98 -12.27 -54.02
N GLY A 251 32.52 -12.49 -55.24
CA GLY A 251 33.33 -13.09 -56.33
C GLY A 251 33.93 -11.95 -57.14
N THR A 252 35.25 -11.86 -57.26
CA THR A 252 36.16 -12.46 -58.27
C THR A 252 36.60 -11.37 -59.24
N GLU A 253 37.91 -11.11 -59.30
CA GLU A 253 38.70 -11.31 -60.52
C GLU A 253 40.21 -11.16 -60.24
N GLU A 254 40.94 -12.11 -60.84
CA GLU A 254 42.39 -12.26 -60.89
C GLU A 254 43.07 -11.14 -61.70
N VAL A 255 44.39 -10.96 -61.57
CA VAL A 255 45.37 -11.17 -62.68
C VAL A 255 46.77 -10.77 -62.18
N SER A 256 47.71 -11.71 -62.35
CA SER A 256 49.16 -11.56 -62.18
C SER A 256 49.78 -10.62 -63.22
N GLN A 257 50.89 -9.93 -62.92
CA GLN A 257 52.14 -10.01 -63.69
C GLN A 257 53.24 -9.03 -63.20
N VAL A 258 54.47 -9.58 -63.19
CA VAL A 258 55.84 -9.00 -63.08
C VAL A 258 56.29 -8.39 -61.76
#